data_AF-A0A4Q1AG32-F1
#
_entry.id   AF-A0A4Q1AG32-F1
#
_cell.length_a   1.000
_cell.length_b   1.000
_cell.length_c   1.000
_cell.angle_alpha   90.00
_cell.angle_beta   90.00
_cell.angle_gamma   90.00
#
_symmetry.space_group_name_H-M   'P 1'
#
loop_
_entity.id
_entity.type
_entity.pdbx_description
1 polymer ?
#
loop_
_entity_poly.entity_id
_entity_poly.type
_entity_poly.pdbx_seq_one_letter_code
_entity_poly.pdbx_strand_id
1 'polypeptide(L)'
;MLLFEDVIKRLKESLQLKTDKEMYEFMGTNQGKFSMWKSRNKIPYEEITNICCNKNLDLNYILNGKKQQNFVDYKKENKKMLEKLTDLEHENLYHLLKSNII
;
A
#
# COMPACT_ATOMS: atom_id res chain seq x y z
N MET A 1 -12.70 -13.07 6.00
CA MET A 1 -12.65 -12.69 7.42
C MET A 1 -11.32 -12.00 7.67
N LEU A 2 -11.28 -10.85 8.33
CA LEU A 2 -10.03 -10.17 8.67
C LEU A 2 -9.34 -10.90 9.83
N LEU A 3 -8.07 -11.25 9.67
CA LEU A 3 -7.27 -11.91 10.69
C LEU A 3 -6.22 -10.95 11.26
N PHE A 4 -6.08 -10.96 12.59
CA PHE A 4 -5.12 -10.14 13.33
C PHE A 4 -3.69 -10.38 12.83
N GLU A 5 -3.29 -11.65 12.69
CA GLU A 5 -1.94 -12.02 12.22
C GLU A 5 -1.62 -11.42 10.86
N ASP A 6 -2.56 -11.46 9.93
CA ASP A 6 -2.37 -10.93 8.57
C ASP A 6 -2.21 -9.41 8.57
N VAL A 7 -3.04 -8.72 9.35
CA VAL A 7 -3.01 -7.26 9.47
C VAL A 7 -1.71 -6.80 10.13
N ILE A 8 -1.35 -7.43 11.25
CA ILE A 8 -0.12 -7.11 11.98
C ILE A 8 1.12 -7.49 11.18
N LYS A 9 1.11 -8.60 10.44
CA LYS A 9 2.21 -8.97 9.54
C LYS A 9 2.47 -7.89 8.50
N ARG A 10 1.43 -7.45 7.77
CA ARG A 10 1.57 -6.37 6.78
C ARG A 10 2.03 -5.06 7.40
N LEU A 11 1.54 -4.75 8.60
CA LEU A 11 1.94 -3.54 9.32
C LEU A 11 3.41 -3.61 9.74
N LYS A 12 3.87 -4.74 10.29
CA LYS A 12 5.29 -4.99 10.59
C LYS A 12 6.16 -4.89 9.34
N GLU A 13 5.76 -5.51 8.23
CA GLU A 13 6.48 -5.43 6.95
C GLU A 13 6.61 -3.99 6.45
N SER A 14 5.52 -3.21 6.53
CA SER A 14 5.50 -1.80 6.10
C SER A 14 6.35 -0.89 6.98
N LEU A 15 6.54 -1.26 8.25
CA LEU A 15 7.34 -0.53 9.24
C LEU A 15 8.75 -1.11 9.41
N GLN A 16 9.11 -2.17 8.68
CA GLN A 16 10.38 -2.90 8.80
C GLN A 16 10.63 -3.50 10.20
N LEU A 17 9.56 -3.85 10.92
CA LEU A 17 9.62 -4.52 12.22
C LEU A 17 9.59 -6.04 12.02
N LYS A 18 10.29 -6.79 12.88
CA LYS A 18 10.41 -8.25 12.74
C LYS A 18 9.61 -9.00 13.80
N THR A 19 9.49 -8.42 14.99
CA THR A 19 8.95 -9.09 16.17
C THR A 19 7.66 -8.46 16.66
N ASP A 20 6.84 -9.24 17.36
CA ASP A 20 5.66 -8.72 18.05
C ASP A 20 6.06 -7.73 19.16
N LYS A 21 7.27 -7.90 19.73
CA LYS A 21 7.86 -6.96 20.69
C LYS A 21 8.02 -5.57 20.12
N GLU A 22 8.77 -5.47 19.03
CA GLU A 22 8.98 -4.19 18.34
C GLU A 22 7.62 -3.57 17.94
N MET A 23 6.65 -4.39 17.54
CA MET A 23 5.32 -3.91 17.15
C MET A 23 4.54 -3.28 18.32
N TYR A 24 4.47 -3.96 19.47
CA TYR A 24 3.73 -3.39 20.61
C TYR A 24 4.43 -2.19 21.23
N GLU A 25 5.78 -2.18 21.24
CA GLU A 25 6.56 -1.03 21.68
C GLU A 25 6.32 0.17 20.76
N PHE A 26 6.33 -0.06 19.44
CA PHE A 26 6.04 0.98 18.44
C PHE A 26 4.60 1.51 18.55
N MET A 27 3.64 0.65 18.88
CA MET A 27 2.24 1.03 19.13
C MET A 27 2.06 1.83 20.44
N GLY A 28 3.08 1.92 21.30
CA GLY A 28 2.95 2.51 22.63
C GLY A 28 2.04 1.68 23.55
N THR A 29 1.97 0.37 23.35
CA THR A 29 1.16 -0.56 24.15
C THR A 29 2.04 -1.60 24.84
N ASN A 30 1.46 -2.41 25.73
CA ASN A 30 2.17 -3.48 26.41
C ASN A 30 1.88 -4.86 25.81
N GLN A 31 2.77 -5.82 26.09
CA GLN A 31 2.68 -7.21 25.63
C GLN A 31 1.35 -7.89 26.02
N GLY A 32 0.81 -7.60 27.20
CA GLY A 32 -0.44 -8.19 27.68
C GLY A 32 -1.65 -7.77 26.85
N LYS A 33 -1.79 -6.47 26.59
CA LYS A 33 -2.85 -5.91 25.73
C LYS A 33 -2.71 -6.42 24.29
N PHE A 34 -1.49 -6.48 23.76
CA PHE A 34 -1.23 -7.00 22.42
C PHE A 34 -1.57 -8.50 22.30
N SER A 35 -1.15 -9.32 23.28
CA SER A 35 -1.47 -10.75 23.33
C SER A 35 -2.98 -11.00 23.44
N MET A 36 -3.71 -10.15 24.17
CA MET A 36 -5.17 -10.21 24.27
C MET A 36 -5.85 -9.91 22.93
N TRP A 37 -5.35 -8.95 22.15
CA TRP A 37 -5.86 -8.69 20.81
C TRP A 37 -5.62 -9.87 19.88
N LYS A 38 -4.41 -10.43 19.90
CA LYS A 38 -4.00 -11.59 19.12
C LYS A 38 -4.89 -12.81 19.39
N SER A 39 -5.04 -13.19 20.66
CA SER A 39 -5.81 -14.39 21.05
C SER A 39 -7.31 -14.27 20.73
N ARG A 40 -7.86 -13.05 20.75
CA ARG A 40 -9.27 -12.79 20.44
C ARG A 40 -9.52 -12.46 18.97
N ASN A 41 -8.49 -12.49 18.12
CA ASN A 41 -8.55 -11.98 16.75
C ASN A 41 -9.15 -10.56 16.67
N LYS A 42 -8.90 -9.73 17.69
CA LYS A 42 -9.43 -8.36 17.79
C LYS A 42 -8.49 -7.41 17.08
N ILE A 43 -8.98 -6.72 16.06
CA ILE A 43 -8.20 -5.70 15.33
C ILE A 43 -8.19 -4.38 16.12
N PRO A 44 -7.01 -3.84 16.49
CA PRO A 44 -6.89 -2.54 17.15
C PRO A 44 -6.98 -1.41 16.10
N TYR A 45 -8.20 -1.16 15.59
CA TYR A 45 -8.43 -0.22 14.49
C TYR A 45 -7.93 1.19 14.77
N GLU A 46 -8.10 1.68 15.99
CA GLU A 46 -7.66 3.02 16.39
C GLU A 46 -6.12 3.13 16.32
N GLU A 47 -5.41 2.20 16.96
CA GLU A 47 -3.95 2.17 16.95
C GLU A 47 -3.38 1.99 15.53
N ILE A 48 -3.98 1.12 14.72
CA ILE A 48 -3.56 0.90 13.32
C ILE A 48 -3.80 2.15 12.46
N THR A 49 -4.95 2.79 12.60
CA THR A 49 -5.30 3.99 11.81
C THR A 49 -4.36 5.13 12.14
N ASN A 50 -4.09 5.36 13.42
CA ASN A 50 -3.14 6.39 13.86
C ASN A 50 -1.74 6.17 13.29
N ILE A 51 -1.25 4.92 13.30
CA ILE A 51 0.03 4.58 12.69
C ILE A 51 0.02 4.84 11.18
N CYS A 52 -1.03 4.40 10.48
CA CYS A 52 -1.12 4.57 9.03
C CYS A 52 -1.14 6.05 8.63
N CYS A 53 -1.91 6.89 9.35
CA CYS A 53 -1.92 8.33 9.13
C CYS A 53 -0.55 8.97 9.39
N ASN A 54 0.09 8.65 10.53
CA ASN A 54 1.35 9.26 10.94
C ASN A 54 2.55 8.82 10.07
N LYS A 55 2.49 7.63 9.48
CA LYS A 55 3.56 7.06 8.64
C LYS A 55 3.23 7.05 7.15
N ASN A 56 2.11 7.67 6.76
CA ASN A 56 1.63 7.71 5.38
C ASN A 56 1.53 6.31 4.73
N LEU A 57 1.01 5.34 5.48
CA LEU A 57 0.80 3.96 5.00
C LEU A 57 -0.62 3.80 4.44
N ASP A 58 -0.76 2.96 3.40
CA ASP A 58 -2.07 2.62 2.84
C ASP A 58 -2.87 1.73 3.79
N LEU A 59 -3.82 2.33 4.51
CA LEU A 59 -4.72 1.62 5.44
C LEU A 59 -5.49 0.48 4.75
N ASN A 60 -5.86 0.63 3.47
CA ASN A 60 -6.57 -0.42 2.73
C ASN A 60 -5.65 -1.61 2.48
N TYR A 61 -4.39 -1.37 2.16
CA TYR A 61 -3.40 -2.44 2.06
C TYR A 61 -3.20 -3.14 3.41
N ILE A 62 -3.03 -2.38 4.49
CA ILE A 62 -2.81 -2.94 5.83
C ILE A 62 -4.00 -3.82 6.25
N LEU A 63 -5.24 -3.34 6.10
CA LEU A 63 -6.42 -4.10 6.50
C LEU A 63 -6.71 -5.24 5.53
N ASN A 64 -6.72 -5.00 4.22
CA ASN A 64 -7.30 -5.94 3.25
C ASN A 64 -6.26 -6.75 2.46
N GLY A 65 -4.96 -6.45 2.58
CA GLY A 65 -3.89 -7.06 1.79
C GLY A 65 -3.91 -6.73 0.30
N LYS A 66 -4.94 -6.01 -0.15
CA LYS A 66 -5.05 -5.48 -1.51
C LYS A 66 -4.35 -4.12 -1.50
N LYS A 67 -3.15 -4.05 -2.10
CA LYS A 67 -2.61 -2.74 -2.48
C LYS A 67 -3.68 -2.09 -3.34
N GLN A 68 -4.03 -0.84 -3.08
CA GLN A 68 -4.72 -0.09 -4.11
C GLN A 68 -3.83 -0.20 -5.36
N GLN A 69 -4.33 -0.84 -6.42
CA GLN A 69 -3.78 -0.53 -7.73
C GLN A 69 -3.97 0.97 -7.82
N ASN A 70 -2.88 1.74 -7.85
CA ASN A 70 -2.97 3.17 -8.13
C ASN A 70 -3.88 3.26 -9.35
N PHE A 71 -5.06 3.86 -9.18
CA PHE A 71 -5.97 4.02 -10.30
C PHE A 71 -5.28 5.01 -11.23
N VAL A 72 -4.55 4.47 -12.21
CA VAL A 72 -3.91 5.27 -13.22
C VAL A 72 -5.00 5.58 -14.22
N ASP A 73 -5.39 6.84 -14.27
CA ASP A 73 -6.11 7.35 -15.43
C ASP A 73 -5.12 7.39 -16.60
N TYR A 74 -5.01 6.25 -17.29
CA TYR A 74 -4.07 6.07 -18.39
C TYR A 74 -4.27 7.14 -19.47
N LYS A 75 -5.51 7.61 -19.69
CA LYS A 75 -5.77 8.66 -20.66
C LYS A 75 -5.13 9.99 -20.22
N LYS A 76 -5.31 10.37 -18.96
CA LYS A 76 -4.73 11.59 -18.39
C LYS A 76 -3.21 11.52 -18.31
N GLU A 77 -2.65 10.42 -17.82
CA GLU A 77 -1.20 10.27 -17.69
C GLU A 77 -0.52 10.13 -19.04
N ASN A 78 -1.10 9.39 -20.00
CA ASN A 78 -0.58 9.33 -21.37
C ASN A 78 -0.57 10.72 -22.00
N LYS A 79 -1.61 11.53 -21.82
CA LYS A 79 -1.63 12.92 -22.34
C LYS A 79 -0.44 13.73 -21.82
N LYS A 80 -0.18 13.70 -20.51
CA LYS A 80 0.96 14.40 -19.89
C LYS A 80 2.31 13.88 -20.39
N MET A 81 2.43 12.59 -20.65
CA MET A 81 3.66 11.99 -21.17
C MET A 81 3.90 12.42 -22.62
N LEU A 82 2.84 12.38 -23.46
CA LEU A 82 2.90 12.82 -24.85
C LEU A 82 3.33 14.29 -24.97
N GLU A 83 2.80 15.18 -24.13
CA GLU A 83 3.17 16.61 -24.10
C GLU A 83 4.66 16.88 -23.84
N LYS A 84 5.43 15.88 -23.37
CA LYS A 84 6.86 16.02 -23.06
C LYS A 84 7.79 15.40 -24.11
N LEU A 85 7.25 14.70 -25.09
CA LEU A 85 8.06 14.01 -26.11
C LEU A 85 8.61 15.00 -27.13
N THR A 86 9.79 14.69 -27.66
CA THR A 86 10.37 15.37 -28.82
C THR A 86 9.65 14.96 -30.12
N ASP A 87 9.88 15.70 -31.21
CA ASP A 87 9.28 15.39 -32.52
C ASP A 87 9.66 13.99 -33.02
N LEU A 88 10.93 13.59 -32.85
CA LEU A 88 11.41 12.26 -33.21
C LEU A 88 10.75 11.15 -32.37
N GLU A 89 10.53 11.40 -31.08
CA GLU A 89 9.85 10.45 -30.19
C GLU A 89 8.36 10.31 -30.54
N HIS A 90 7.70 11.40 -30.95
CA HIS A 90 6.32 11.35 -31.46
C HIS A 90 6.22 10.53 -32.75
N GLU A 91 7.16 10.72 -33.68
CA GLU A 91 7.19 9.96 -34.94
C GLU A 91 7.40 8.46 -34.70
N ASN A 92 8.36 8.10 -33.86
CA ASN A 92 8.61 6.72 -33.47
C ASN A 92 7.37 6.08 -32.81
N LEU A 93 6.72 6.80 -31.90
CA LEU A 93 5.50 6.34 -31.25
C LEU A 93 4.36 6.12 -32.27
N TYR A 94 4.18 7.03 -33.22
CA TYR A 94 3.18 6.87 -34.27
C TYR A 94 3.39 5.58 -35.07
N HIS A 95 4.64 5.29 -35.47
CA HIS A 95 4.95 4.06 -36.20
C HIS A 95 4.69 2.80 -35.36
N LEU A 96 5.03 2.80 -34.07
CA LEU A 96 4.75 1.69 -33.16
C LEU A 96 3.25 1.45 -32.97
N LEU A 97 2.45 2.50 -32.81
CA LEU A 97 1.00 2.35 -32.67
C LEU A 97 0.37 1.84 -33.96
N LYS A 98 0.82 2.38 -35.10
CA LYS A 98 0.32 1.98 -36.42
C LYS A 98 0.67 0.52 -36.77
N SER A 99 1.84 0.03 -36.36
CA SER A 99 2.25 -1.36 -36.63
C SER A 99 1.48 -2.39 -35.80
N ASN A 100 0.92 -1.99 -34.65
CA ASN A 100 0.12 -2.85 -33.77
C ASN A 100 -1.37 -2.91 -34.16
N ILE A 101 -1.78 -2.14 -35.17
CA ILE A 101 -3.11 -2.21 -35.77
C ILE A 101 -2.97 -3.04 -37.06
N ILE A 102 -2.83 -4.36 -36.88
CA ILE A 102 -2.96 -5.38 -37.94
C ILE A 102 -3.90 -6.46 -37.40
#